data_AF-A0A5N5H003-F1
#
_entry.id   AF-A0A5N5H003-F1
#
_cell.length_a   1.000
_cell.length_b   1.000
_cell.length_c   1.000
_cell.angle_alpha   90.00
_cell.angle_beta   90.00
_cell.angle_gamma   90.00
#
_symmetry.space_group_name_H-M   'P 1'
#
loop_
_entity.id
_entity.type
_entity.pdbx_description
1 polymer ?
#
loop_
_entity_poly.entity_id
_entity_poly.type
_entity_poly.pdbx_seq_one_letter_code
_entity_poly.pdbx_strand_id
1 'polypeptide(L)'
;MTLVYLLTFLLSIASFTLTLCNGNLVHLPCKENERQTLLMFKKDLNDSSNMISSWDGEGDCCNWTGVTCSNLTGHVHELHLAGYLDEVTGENRKLGGKVNPSLLNLKHLSHLDLSHNYFEGL
;
A
#
# COMPACT_ATOMS: atom_id res chain seq x y z
N MET A 1 12.18 -18.60 -47.64
CA MET A 1 11.31 -19.16 -46.57
C MET A 1 11.77 -18.71 -45.18
N THR A 2 13.05 -18.81 -44.84
CA THR A 2 13.64 -18.36 -43.55
C THR A 2 13.38 -16.88 -43.19
N LEU A 3 13.51 -15.95 -44.14
CA LEU A 3 13.24 -14.53 -43.90
C LEU A 3 11.78 -14.24 -43.52
N VAL A 4 10.84 -14.98 -44.13
CA VAL A 4 9.40 -14.84 -43.86
C VAL A 4 9.08 -15.33 -42.44
N TYR A 5 9.64 -16.48 -42.03
CA TYR A 5 9.45 -16.99 -40.66
C TYR A 5 10.04 -16.05 -39.60
N LEU A 6 11.22 -15.47 -39.86
CA LEU A 6 11.83 -14.50 -38.97
C LEU A 6 10.97 -13.24 -38.82
N LEU A 7 10.45 -12.70 -39.93
CA LEU A 7 9.54 -11.56 -39.92
C LEU A 7 8.24 -11.86 -39.16
N THR A 8 7.62 -13.03 -39.38
CA THR A 8 6.42 -13.43 -38.64
C THR A 8 6.68 -13.61 -37.15
N PHE A 9 7.86 -14.14 -36.79
CA PHE A 9 8.26 -14.32 -35.40
C PHE A 9 8.47 -12.97 -34.69
N LEU A 10 9.19 -12.04 -35.32
CA LEU A 10 9.37 -10.68 -34.79
C LEU A 10 8.04 -9.92 -34.64
N LEU A 11 7.14 -10.04 -35.61
CA LEU A 11 5.80 -9.44 -35.54
C LEU A 11 4.96 -10.06 -34.40
N SER A 12 5.07 -11.37 -34.18
CA SER A 12 4.38 -12.04 -33.07
C SER A 12 4.89 -11.60 -31.70
N ILE A 13 6.21 -11.45 -31.53
CA ILE A 13 6.82 -10.92 -30.30
C ILE A 13 6.36 -9.48 -30.06
N ALA A 14 6.44 -8.61 -31.07
CA ALA A 14 6.00 -7.23 -30.98
C ALA A 14 4.52 -7.13 -30.58
N SER A 15 3.67 -7.96 -31.18
CA SER A 15 2.24 -8.03 -30.85
C SER A 15 2.01 -8.51 -29.41
N PHE A 16 2.72 -9.54 -28.96
CA PHE A 16 2.62 -10.06 -27.60
C PHE A 16 3.10 -9.05 -26.55
N THR A 17 4.19 -8.32 -26.84
CA THR A 17 4.66 -7.22 -26.00
C THR A 17 3.67 -6.07 -25.94
N LEU A 18 3.02 -5.70 -27.07
CA LEU A 18 1.98 -4.67 -27.08
C LEU A 18 0.76 -5.09 -26.25
N THR A 19 0.38 -6.37 -26.27
CA THR A 19 -0.73 -6.89 -25.46
C THR A 19 -0.40 -6.92 -23.96
N LEU A 20 0.83 -7.23 -23.58
CA LEU A 20 1.30 -7.16 -22.18
C LEU A 20 1.54 -5.72 -21.71
N CYS A 21 1.91 -4.82 -22.61
CA CYS A 21 2.11 -3.39 -22.34
C CYS A 21 0.82 -2.56 -22.46
N ASN A 22 -0.30 -3.15 -22.88
CA ASN A 22 -1.62 -2.56 -22.69
C ASN A 22 -1.91 -2.58 -21.19
N GLY A 23 -1.48 -1.52 -20.52
CA GLY A 23 -1.55 -1.29 -19.08
C GLY A 23 -2.96 -1.14 -18.53
N ASN A 24 -3.86 -2.08 -18.84
CA ASN A 24 -4.92 -2.43 -17.91
C ASN A 24 -4.22 -3.05 -16.71
N LEU A 25 -3.73 -2.18 -15.81
CA LEU A 25 -3.21 -2.57 -14.52
C LEU A 25 -4.32 -3.35 -13.83
N VAL A 26 -4.18 -4.68 -13.81
CA VAL A 26 -5.04 -5.53 -13.00
C VAL A 26 -4.81 -5.06 -11.58
N HIS A 27 -5.81 -4.43 -10.98
CA HIS A 27 -5.77 -4.05 -9.59
C HIS A 27 -5.70 -5.35 -8.78
N LEU A 28 -4.48 -5.67 -8.33
CA LEU A 28 -4.25 -6.83 -7.51
C LEU A 28 -4.60 -6.46 -6.07
N PRO A 29 -5.57 -7.14 -5.46
CA PRO A 29 -5.99 -6.77 -4.13
C PRO A 29 -4.89 -7.04 -3.11
N CYS A 30 -4.96 -6.27 -2.02
CA CYS A 30 -4.14 -6.46 -0.84
C CYS A 30 -4.12 -7.92 -0.39
N LYS A 31 -2.95 -8.38 0.06
CA LYS A 31 -2.84 -9.73 0.64
C LYS A 31 -3.56 -9.78 1.98
N GLU A 32 -4.35 -10.83 2.19
CA GLU A 32 -5.12 -11.00 3.42
C GLU A 32 -4.24 -10.95 4.68
N ASN A 33 -3.05 -11.54 4.64
CA ASN A 33 -2.11 -11.50 5.77
C ASN A 33 -1.56 -10.08 6.06
N GLU A 34 -1.36 -9.25 5.04
CA GLU A 34 -0.95 -7.86 5.18
C GLU A 34 -2.10 -7.02 5.73
N ARG A 35 -3.32 -7.22 5.22
CA ARG A 35 -4.55 -6.62 5.76
C ARG A 35 -4.72 -6.92 7.25
N GLN A 36 -4.58 -8.19 7.65
CA GLN A 36 -4.63 -8.58 9.07
C GLN A 36 -3.50 -7.95 9.88
N THR A 37 -2.30 -7.85 9.32
CA THR A 37 -1.16 -7.19 9.97
C THR A 37 -1.44 -5.71 10.25
N LEU A 38 -2.04 -5.00 9.29
CA LEU A 38 -2.45 -3.60 9.44
C LEU A 38 -3.53 -3.45 10.52
N LEU A 39 -4.52 -4.36 10.58
CA LEU A 39 -5.54 -4.35 11.64
C LEU A 39 -4.94 -4.62 13.03
N MET A 40 -3.97 -5.55 13.12
CA MET A 40 -3.22 -5.78 14.35
C MET A 40 -2.43 -4.55 14.77
N PHE A 41 -1.80 -3.86 13.81
CA PHE A 41 -1.10 -2.61 14.06
C PHE A 41 -2.07 -1.53 14.59
N LYS A 42 -3.21 -1.32 13.94
CA LYS A 42 -4.25 -0.37 14.35
C LYS A 42 -4.75 -0.59 15.78
N LYS A 43 -4.85 -1.84 16.23
CA LYS A 43 -5.40 -2.19 17.55
C LYS A 43 -4.64 -1.55 18.72
N ASP A 44 -3.34 -1.32 18.56
CA ASP A 44 -2.49 -0.73 19.60
C ASP A 44 -2.31 0.79 19.44
N LEU A 45 -2.93 1.38 18.43
CA LEU A 45 -2.90 2.81 18.18
C LEU A 45 -4.06 3.52 18.87
N ASN A 46 -3.77 4.73 19.33
CA ASN A 46 -4.79 5.70 19.69
C ASN A 46 -5.04 6.61 18.49
N ASP A 47 -6.21 6.49 17.87
CA ASP A 47 -6.65 7.30 16.73
C ASP A 47 -7.81 8.23 17.10
N SER A 48 -7.58 9.14 18.06
CA SER A 48 -8.59 10.12 18.47
C SER A 48 -9.00 11.10 17.35
N SER A 49 -8.15 11.21 16.33
CA SER A 49 -8.30 12.13 15.21
C SER A 49 -8.89 11.48 13.95
N ASN A 50 -9.28 10.20 14.02
CA ASN A 50 -9.86 9.41 12.93
C ASN A 50 -9.01 9.38 11.64
N MET A 51 -7.68 9.49 11.75
CA MET A 51 -6.75 9.49 10.62
C MET A 51 -6.79 8.16 9.84
N ILE A 52 -7.03 7.05 10.54
CA ILE A 52 -7.07 5.69 9.99
C ILE A 52 -8.48 5.07 10.12
N SER A 53 -9.51 5.92 10.02
CA SER A 53 -10.92 5.51 10.03
C SER A 53 -11.26 4.54 8.89
N SER A 54 -10.61 4.66 7.74
CA SER A 54 -10.78 3.77 6.58
C SER A 54 -10.29 2.34 6.80
N TRP A 55 -9.51 2.08 7.85
CA TRP A 55 -9.03 0.75 8.20
C TRP A 55 -10.14 -0.03 8.95
N ASP A 56 -11.27 -0.23 8.29
CA ASP A 56 -12.51 -0.78 8.86
C ASP A 56 -12.53 -2.31 8.94
N GLY A 57 -11.54 -2.97 8.33
CA GLY A 57 -11.46 -4.42 8.29
C GLY A 57 -12.30 -5.06 7.19
N GLU A 58 -12.88 -4.27 6.29
CA GLU A 58 -13.53 -4.74 5.08
C GLU A 58 -12.79 -4.21 3.84
N GLY A 59 -13.11 -4.78 2.68
CA GLY A 59 -12.57 -4.33 1.40
C GLY A 59 -11.06 -4.52 1.23
N ASP A 60 -10.53 -3.77 0.27
CA ASP A 60 -9.14 -3.83 -0.15
C ASP A 60 -8.29 -2.84 0.65
N CYS A 61 -7.30 -3.36 1.39
CA CYS A 61 -6.43 -2.52 2.22
C CYS A 61 -5.60 -1.53 1.40
N CYS A 62 -5.41 -1.76 0.10
CA CYS A 62 -4.72 -0.82 -0.78
C CYS A 62 -5.49 0.50 -0.99
N ASN A 63 -6.78 0.54 -0.61
CA ASN A 63 -7.60 1.74 -0.61
C ASN A 63 -7.65 2.44 0.77
N TRP A 64 -6.99 1.88 1.78
CA TRP A 64 -6.95 2.47 3.11
C TRP A 64 -6.04 3.69 3.14
N THR A 65 -6.41 4.67 3.96
CA THR A 65 -5.65 5.92 4.11
C THR A 65 -4.22 5.60 4.53
N GLY A 66 -3.25 6.15 3.81
CA GLY A 66 -1.83 5.97 4.10
C GLY A 66 -1.24 4.61 3.71
N VAL A 67 -2.01 3.73 3.06
CA VAL A 67 -1.51 2.44 2.55
C VAL A 67 -1.26 2.55 1.06
N THR A 68 -0.08 2.15 0.61
CA THR A 68 0.23 2.04 -0.82
C THR A 68 0.76 0.65 -1.15
N CYS A 69 0.15 0.04 -2.17
CA CYS A 69 0.46 -1.29 -2.64
C CYS A 69 1.17 -1.26 -4.00
N SER A 70 1.96 -2.31 -4.25
CA SER A 70 2.55 -2.53 -5.57
C SER A 70 1.47 -2.92 -6.56
N ASN A 71 1.31 -2.14 -7.63
CA ASN A 71 0.39 -2.46 -8.72
C ASN A 71 0.70 -3.79 -9.43
N LEU A 72 1.92 -4.31 -9.28
CA LEU A 72 2.35 -5.56 -9.90
C LEU A 72 2.08 -6.80 -9.04
N THR A 73 2.11 -6.66 -7.71
CA THR A 73 2.05 -7.82 -6.80
C THR A 73 0.90 -7.76 -5.80
N GLY A 74 0.30 -6.58 -5.57
CA GLY A 74 -0.69 -6.33 -4.53
C GLY A 74 -0.11 -6.30 -3.12
N HIS A 75 1.22 -6.28 -2.97
CA HIS A 75 1.87 -6.18 -1.66
C HIS A 75 1.96 -4.73 -1.18
N VAL A 76 1.68 -4.49 0.10
CA VAL A 76 1.90 -3.21 0.77
C VAL A 76 3.41 -2.92 0.76
N HIS A 77 3.81 -1.85 0.08
CA HIS A 77 5.21 -1.41 0.03
C HIS A 77 5.46 -0.09 0.73
N GLU A 78 4.40 0.65 1.08
CA GLU A 78 4.50 1.94 1.73
C GLU A 78 3.37 2.13 2.76
N LEU A 79 3.76 2.64 3.92
CA LEU A 79 2.87 3.16 4.94
C LEU A 79 3.24 4.61 5.24
N HIS A 80 2.35 5.53 4.87
CA HIS A 80 2.49 6.97 5.11
C HIS A 80 1.43 7.41 6.12
N LEU A 81 1.82 7.52 7.38
CA LEU A 81 0.95 7.87 8.50
C LEU A 81 1.49 9.07 9.29
N ALA A 82 2.20 9.99 8.61
CA ALA A 82 2.72 11.19 9.23
C ALA A 82 1.59 12.04 9.83
N GLY A 83 1.77 12.48 11.08
CA GLY A 83 0.88 13.44 11.71
C GLY A 83 0.97 14.81 11.02
N TYR A 84 -0.12 15.57 11.02
CA TYR A 84 -0.16 16.89 10.39
C TYR A 84 -1.10 17.85 11.14
N LEU A 85 -0.92 19.15 10.90
CA LEU A 85 -1.88 20.17 11.34
C LEU A 85 -2.92 20.36 10.24
N ASP A 86 -4.19 20.13 10.56
CA ASP A 86 -5.30 20.48 9.68
C ASP A 86 -5.45 22.01 9.70
N GLU A 87 -5.01 22.69 8.63
CA GLU A 87 -5.03 24.15 8.56
C GLU A 87 -6.45 24.74 8.57
N VAL A 88 -7.46 23.93 8.22
CA VAL A 88 -8.86 24.36 8.18
C VAL A 88 -9.49 24.29 9.56
N THR A 89 -9.29 23.18 10.27
CA THR A 89 -9.90 22.98 11.61
C THR A 89 -9.00 23.47 12.75
N GLY A 90 -7.70 23.66 12.49
CA GLY A 90 -6.68 23.93 13.50
C GLY A 90 -6.32 22.69 14.35
N GLU A 91 -6.81 21.51 13.98
CA GLU A 91 -6.59 20.28 14.74
C GLU A 91 -5.25 19.64 14.41
N ASN A 92 -4.52 19.24 15.45
CA ASN A 92 -3.36 18.37 15.29
C ASN A 92 -3.85 16.93 15.05
N ARG A 93 -3.79 16.47 13.81
CA ARG A 93 -4.10 15.09 13.43
C ARG A 93 -2.86 14.24 13.70
N LYS A 94 -2.91 13.46 14.77
CA LYS A 94 -1.78 12.63 15.22
C LYS A 94 -2.28 11.30 15.73
N LEU A 95 -1.53 10.26 15.44
CA LEU A 95 -1.66 8.94 16.04
C LEU A 95 -0.88 8.91 17.36
N GLY A 96 -1.40 8.15 18.33
CA GLY A 96 -0.70 7.82 19.56
C GLY A 96 -0.70 6.32 19.84
N GLY A 97 -0.40 5.94 21.08
CA GLY A 97 -0.34 4.54 21.48
C GLY A 97 1.01 3.91 21.13
N LYS A 98 1.03 2.59 20.92
CA LYS A 98 2.28 1.82 20.76
C LYS A 98 2.47 1.36 19.33
N VAL A 99 3.70 1.49 18.84
CA VAL A 99 4.08 0.91 17.54
C VAL A 99 4.18 -0.61 17.70
N ASN A 100 3.18 -1.34 17.21
CA ASN A 100 3.16 -2.80 17.29
C ASN A 100 4.25 -3.40 16.37
N PRO A 101 5.11 -4.33 16.87
CA PRO A 101 6.09 -5.05 16.05
C PRO A 101 5.50 -5.88 14.90
N SER A 102 4.17 -6.06 14.83
CA SER A 102 3.46 -6.71 13.73
C SER A 102 3.83 -6.11 12.37
N LEU A 103 4.20 -4.83 12.29
CA LEU A 103 4.70 -4.20 11.06
C LEU A 103 5.86 -4.98 10.42
N LEU A 104 6.65 -5.73 11.19
CA LEU A 104 7.70 -6.61 10.68
C LEU A 104 7.17 -7.76 9.79
N ASN A 105 5.87 -8.03 9.81
CA ASN A 105 5.22 -9.00 8.93
C ASN A 105 4.94 -8.46 7.53
N LEU A 106 4.98 -7.13 7.33
CA LEU A 106 4.90 -6.50 6.00
C LEU A 106 6.26 -6.62 5.30
N LYS A 107 6.56 -7.82 4.76
CA LYS A 107 7.90 -8.15 4.21
C LYS A 107 8.31 -7.34 2.99
N HIS A 108 7.34 -6.71 2.32
CA HIS A 108 7.57 -5.87 1.15
C HIS A 108 7.56 -4.38 1.46
N LEU A 109 7.36 -3.99 2.73
CA LEU A 109 7.39 -2.60 3.18
C LEU A 109 8.78 -2.02 2.94
N SER A 110 8.84 -0.97 2.13
CA SER A 110 10.06 -0.27 1.74
C SER A 110 10.07 1.18 2.20
N HIS A 111 8.89 1.76 2.46
CA HIS A 111 8.73 3.09 3.01
C HIS A 111 7.79 3.03 4.23
N LEU A 112 8.24 3.64 5.32
CA LEU A 112 7.46 3.78 6.55
C LEU A 112 7.66 5.18 7.08
N ASP A 113 6.62 6.00 7.00
CA ASP A 113 6.57 7.33 7.59
C ASP A 113 5.59 7.35 8.77
N LEU A 114 6.15 7.44 9.97
CA LEU A 114 5.45 7.55 11.25
C LEU A 114 5.72 8.91 11.92
N SER A 115 6.31 9.86 11.19
CA SER A 115 6.74 11.15 11.73
C SER A 115 5.58 11.98 12.30
N HIS A 116 5.90 12.96 13.14
CA HIS A 116 4.92 13.93 13.68
C HIS A 116 3.76 13.35 14.52
N ASN A 117 3.88 12.10 14.95
CA ASN A 117 2.93 11.41 15.85
C ASN A 117 3.39 11.41 17.33
N TYR A 118 2.53 10.93 18.22
CA TYR A 118 2.77 10.79 19.66
C TYR A 118 2.84 9.31 20.09
N PHE A 119 3.75 8.55 19.49
CA PHE A 119 3.96 7.15 19.88
C PHE A 119 4.71 7.03 21.21
N GLU A 120 4.25 6.10 22.05
CA GLU A 120 4.87 5.77 23.33
C GLU A 120 6.00 4.74 23.15
N GLY A 121 7.04 4.83 23.99
CA GLY A 121 8.03 3.76 24.13
C GLY A 121 9.15 3.74 23.09
N LEU A 122 9.51 4.90 22.53
CA LEU A 122 10.82 5.10 21.90
C LEU A 122 11.87 5.47 22.95
#